data_AF-A0AAD1R4F7-F1
#
_entry.id   AF-A0AAD1R4F7-F1
#
_cell.length_a   1.000
_cell.length_b   1.000
_cell.length_c   1.000
_cell.angle_alpha   90.00
_cell.angle_beta   90.00
_cell.angle_gamma   90.00
#
_symmetry.space_group_name_H-M   'P 1'
#
loop_
_entity.id
_entity.type
_entity.pdbx_description
1 polymer ?
#
loop_
_entity_poly.entity_id
_entity_poly.type
_entity_poly.pdbx_seq_one_letter_code
_entity_poly.pdbx_strand_id
1 'polypeptide(L)' 'PHENYATIKILADLSAATLKRRRDFQPVTEELRRAGIRYRWGYPTKLLITKSGEINVASTPEE' A
#
# COMPACT_ATOMS: atom_id res chain seq x y z
N PRO A 1 -19.87 17.70 -27.11
CA PRO A 1 -20.15 17.84 -25.66
C PRO A 1 -19.39 16.77 -24.86
N HIS A 2 -18.18 17.08 -24.41
CA HIS A 2 -17.40 16.17 -23.57
C HIS A 2 -17.84 16.37 -22.12
N GLU A 3 -18.52 15.38 -21.57
CA GLU A 3 -19.01 15.36 -20.20
C GLU A 3 -17.81 15.27 -19.25
N ASN A 4 -17.59 16.30 -18.43
CA ASN A 4 -16.58 16.30 -17.37
C ASN A 4 -17.11 15.47 -16.19
N TYR A 5 -16.84 14.17 -16.18
CA TYR A 5 -17.13 13.36 -15.00
C TYR A 5 -16.15 13.69 -13.86
N ALA A 6 -16.68 13.96 -12.67
CA ALA A 6 -15.88 14.15 -11.48
C ALA A 6 -15.36 12.81 -10.95
N THR A 7 -14.05 12.73 -10.67
CA THR A 7 -13.43 11.53 -10.09
C THR A 7 -13.77 11.42 -8.61
N ILE A 8 -14.55 10.41 -8.23
CA ILE A 8 -14.86 10.09 -6.83
C ILE A 8 -13.72 9.24 -6.26
N LYS A 9 -13.18 9.64 -5.10
CA LYS A 9 -12.17 8.86 -4.35
C LYS A 9 -12.84 8.17 -3.18
N ILE A 10 -12.80 6.84 -3.16
CA ILE A 10 -13.23 6.02 -2.03
C ILE A 10 -11.98 5.69 -1.20
N LEU A 11 -12.01 6.05 0.08
CA LEU A 11 -10.92 5.81 1.02
C LEU A 11 -11.39 4.84 2.10
N ALA A 12 -10.47 3.99 2.56
CA ALA A 12 -10.74 3.12 3.70
C ALA A 12 -10.78 3.95 4.99
N ASP A 13 -11.72 3.62 5.88
CA ASP A 13 -11.75 4.18 7.23
C ASP A 13 -10.64 3.54 8.07
N LEU A 14 -9.56 4.30 8.30
CA LEU A 14 -8.37 3.84 9.00
C LEU A 14 -8.11 4.73 10.20
N SER A 15 -7.89 4.09 11.36
CA SER A 15 -7.48 4.81 12.57
C SER A 15 -6.13 5.54 12.39
N ALA A 16 -5.91 6.60 13.16
CA ALA A 16 -4.63 7.32 13.17
C ALA A 16 -3.43 6.40 13.51
N ALA A 17 -3.64 5.41 14.40
CA ALA A 17 -2.63 4.42 14.75
C ALA A 17 -2.27 3.53 13.55
N THR A 18 -3.26 3.13 12.75
CA THR A 18 -3.05 2.36 11.51
C THR A 18 -2.27 3.17 10.49
N LEU A 19 -2.61 4.45 10.29
CA LEU A 19 -1.89 5.34 9.38
C LEU A 19 -0.44 5.59 9.82
N LYS A 20 -0.18 5.66 11.13
CA LYS A 20 1.18 5.76 11.67
C LYS A 20 1.98 4.51 11.32
N ARG A 21 1.46 3.31 11.61
CA ARG A 21 2.13 2.05 11.26
C ARG A 21 2.41 1.92 9.77
N ARG A 22 1.51 2.37 8.89
CA ARG A 22 1.77 2.40 7.43
C ARG A 22 2.93 3.31 7.04
N ARG A 23 3.16 4.40 7.77
CA ARG A 23 4.33 5.27 7.56
C ARG A 23 5.63 4.60 7.99
N ASP A 24 5.59 3.71 8.97
CA ASP A 24 6.79 2.97 9.41
C ASP A 24 7.33 2.04 8.29
N PHE A 25 6.47 1.60 7.36
CA PHE A 25 6.86 0.87 6.14
C PHE A 25 7.34 1.79 5.00
N GLN A 26 7.38 3.11 5.17
CA GLN A 26 7.82 4.04 4.11
C GLN A 26 9.18 3.63 3.52
N PRO A 27 10.21 3.27 4.31
CA PRO A 27 11.49 2.83 3.76
C PRO A 27 11.33 1.62 2.82
N VAL A 28 10.57 0.60 3.25
CA VAL A 28 10.29 -0.62 2.49
C VAL A 28 9.56 -0.30 1.20
N THR A 29 8.49 0.49 1.27
CA THR A 29 7.68 0.84 0.09
C THR A 29 8.45 1.67 -0.94
N GLU A 30 9.40 2.50 -0.50
CA GLU A 30 10.25 3.28 -1.39
C GLU A 30 11.28 2.39 -2.09
N GLU A 31 11.84 1.39 -1.40
CA GLU A 31 12.73 0.40 -2.00
C GLU A 31 12.00 -0.48 -3.02
N LEU A 32 10.80 -0.97 -2.69
CA LEU A 32 9.95 -1.71 -3.62
C LEU A 32 9.61 -0.90 -4.86
N ARG A 33 9.30 0.39 -4.69
CA ARG A 33 9.03 1.31 -5.80
C ARG A 33 10.25 1.49 -6.70
N ARG A 34 11.44 1.67 -6.11
CA ARG A 34 12.72 1.78 -6.85
C ARG A 34 13.05 0.49 -7.61
N ALA A 35 12.74 -0.66 -7.03
CA ALA A 35 12.93 -1.98 -7.65
C ALA A 35 11.86 -2.34 -8.69
N GLY A 36 10.84 -1.50 -8.89
CA GLY A 36 9.72 -1.79 -9.79
C GLY A 36 8.81 -2.93 -9.32
N ILE A 37 8.87 -3.28 -8.03
CA ILE A 37 8.07 -4.36 -7.43
C ILE A 37 6.70 -3.80 -7.05
N ARG A 38 5.65 -4.51 -7.47
CA ARG A 38 4.27 -4.12 -7.16
C ARG A 38 3.94 -4.49 -5.72
N TYR A 39 3.30 -3.59 -5.00
CA TYR A 39 2.77 -3.86 -3.67
C TYR A 39 1.37 -3.26 -3.48
N ARG A 40 0.64 -3.76 -2.49
CA ARG A 40 -0.67 -3.27 -2.07
C ARG A 40 -0.79 -3.30 -0.54
N TRP A 41 -1.63 -2.42 -0.01
CA TRP A 41 -1.98 -2.45 1.40
C TRP A 41 -3.08 -3.47 1.69
N GLY A 42 -2.79 -4.39 2.58
CA GLY A 42 -3.76 -5.26 3.23
C GLY A 42 -4.26 -4.63 4.52
N TYR A 43 -5.51 -4.96 4.87
CA TYR A 43 -6.09 -4.53 6.13
C TYR A 43 -5.48 -5.30 7.32
N PRO A 44 -5.24 -4.65 8.47
CA PRO A 44 -5.24 -3.20 8.70
C PRO A 44 -3.90 -2.53 8.30
N THR A 45 -2.80 -3.21 8.58
CA THR A 45 -1.40 -2.81 8.29
C THR A 45 -0.63 -4.05 7.86
N LYS A 46 -0.87 -4.49 6.63
CA LYS A 46 -0.08 -5.54 5.97
C LYS A 46 0.39 -5.02 4.62
N LEU A 47 1.62 -5.35 4.25
CA LEU A 47 2.15 -5.05 2.92
C LEU A 47 2.14 -6.34 2.09
N LEU A 48 1.29 -6.38 1.06
CA LEU A 48 1.25 -7.48 0.11
C LEU A 48 2.18 -7.15 -1.04
N ILE A 49 3.24 -7.92 -1.21
CA ILE A 49 4.29 -7.72 -2.21
C ILE A 49 4.11 -8.80 -3.27
N THR A 50 3.96 -8.40 -4.52
CA THR A 50 3.83 -9.34 -5.64
C THR A 50 5.13 -9.39 -6.43
N LYS A 51 5.81 -10.54 -6.42
CA LYS A 51 7.05 -10.78 -7.16
C LYS A 51 6.96 -12.14 -7.83
N SER A 52 7.20 -12.18 -9.15
CA SER A 52 7.19 -13.43 -9.93
C SER A 52 5.91 -14.27 -9.82
N GLY A 53 4.76 -13.64 -9.58
CA GLY A 53 3.47 -14.33 -9.41
C GLY A 53 3.19 -14.79 -7.97
N GLU A 54 4.16 -14.71 -7.07
CA GLU A 54 4.01 -15.03 -5.66
C GLU A 54 3.64 -13.77 -4.85
N ILE A 55 2.77 -13.96 -3.87
CA ILE A 55 2.36 -12.91 -2.93
C ILE A 55 3.05 -13.17 -1.59
N ASN A 56 3.97 -12.29 -1.23
CA ASN A 56 4.58 -12.26 0.08
C ASN A 56 3.84 -11.23 0.95
N VAL A 57 3.66 -11.54 2.22
CA VAL A 57 2.91 -10.68 3.16
C VAL A 57 3.84 -10.30 4.30
N ALA A 58 4.11 -9.01 4.44
CA ALA A 58 4.84 -8.45 5.58
C ALA A 58 3.83 -7.76 6.52
N SER A 59 3.88 -8.12 7.80
CA SER A 59 3.08 -7.54 8.87
C SER A 59 3.89 -6.54 9.72
N THR A 60 5.22 -6.61 9.68
CA THR A 60 6.13 -5.60 10.22
C THR A 60 7.18 -5.17 9.18
N PRO A 61 7.84 -4.00 9.34
CA PRO A 61 8.86 -3.55 8.39
C PRO A 61 10.16 -4.37 8.40
N GLU A 62 10.41 -5.15 9.45
CA GLU A 62 11.64 -5.94 9.63
C GLU A 62 11.55 -7.36 9.06
N GLU A 63 10.35 -7.81 8.66
CA GLU A 63 10.09 -9.10 7.99
C GLU A 63 10.51 -9.07 6.51
#